data_AF-A0A5E3XQU0-F1
#
_entry.id   AF-A0A5E3XQU0-F1
#
_cell.length_a   1.000
_cell.length_b   1.000
_cell.length_c   1.000
_cell.angle_alpha   90.00
_cell.angle_beta   90.00
_cell.angle_gamma   90.00
#
_symmetry.space_group_name_H-M   'P 1'
#
loop_
_entity.id
_entity.type
_entity.pdbx_description
1 polymer ?
#
loop_
_entity_poly.entity_id
_entity_poly.type
_entity_poly.pdbx_seq_one_letter_code
_entity_poly.pdbx_strand_id
1 'polypeptide(L)'
;MSTRTPEHVHTEHHIGHLKRRSLHHMTGDAGVSECTLAEELGPRTDPRGALAAGVDTLRRLYSGRSARWEENEELLVHADRMGCIVWLVHLTAARIGRLGELDREFEKVGLPDLLLDIVASEEDEFLAAPMFFVDSILEVLCRFLQNKWRLEVLQSRSSAIWRRLWQQRRHFAIRAPEEHQYEEAQLRPTGVTWAEPVVSFLGYYVGIHQTMSPKQIAPGESFMPHVALWFWCIDSNLDVFKSVSYYTLNAYGKLLNSPVSFQPSDVVKDAILAPDTLGADRFFARLNAMLTHGVFVTQGGLWHPCQALLEMLALTDVPAMYPHVRKYRTHEHLVHFTLNMVRGSGLDDPAAHVEAMGMAAVTISRQLLEDKRRRDALAAAEGMRAQDLIALLALMLDLITLSSSPSVEKSIEGPSKTIGKEGFTCHLTVILSSVVSNLKRQHAAKSFLDDLKAQLRIDWWPSYRALQAAHKALPLSKAYRDRRHDCESVMGAWLQLGSNLGLDLDAEQKRHGRDAARRCLWFICPHHRATDDSLKLSSCKGCGDARYCGRNCQKRDWIKGGHKKKCRRIKG
;
A
#
# COMPACT_ATOMS: atom_id res chain seq x y z
N MET A 1 12.49 -15.60 -46.13
CA MET A 1 12.03 -17.01 -46.18
C MET A 1 12.18 -17.57 -44.77
N SER A 2 11.08 -17.60 -44.01
CA SER A 2 11.03 -18.12 -42.65
C SER A 2 10.23 -19.40 -42.68
N THR A 3 10.90 -20.53 -42.45
CA THR A 3 10.29 -21.85 -42.35
C THR A 3 9.65 -22.00 -40.97
N ARG A 4 8.36 -21.65 -40.86
CA ARG A 4 7.54 -22.11 -39.72
C ARG A 4 7.28 -23.60 -39.90
N THR A 5 7.70 -24.40 -38.92
CA THR A 5 7.39 -25.82 -38.83
C THR A 5 5.90 -26.02 -38.50
N PRO A 6 5.18 -26.97 -39.12
CA PRO A 6 3.72 -27.09 -38.98
C PRO A 6 3.23 -27.78 -37.69
N GLU A 7 4.11 -28.25 -36.80
CA GLU A 7 3.73 -29.19 -35.74
C GLU A 7 3.08 -28.56 -34.49
N HIS A 8 3.15 -27.23 -34.30
CA HIS A 8 2.56 -26.60 -33.11
C HIS A 8 1.06 -26.27 -33.20
N VAL A 9 0.45 -26.29 -34.39
CA VAL A 9 -0.93 -25.82 -34.58
C VAL A 9 -1.98 -26.87 -34.15
N HIS A 10 -1.64 -28.16 -34.14
CA HIS A 10 -2.61 -29.21 -33.80
C HIS A 10 -2.87 -29.39 -32.30
N THR A 11 -1.89 -29.13 -31.44
CA THR A 11 -2.02 -29.29 -29.97
C THR A 11 -2.89 -28.18 -29.36
N GLU A 12 -2.83 -26.96 -29.88
CA GLU A 12 -3.64 -25.82 -29.40
C GLU A 12 -5.15 -26.05 -29.60
N HIS A 13 -5.54 -26.72 -30.70
CA HIS A 13 -6.94 -26.89 -31.07
C HIS A 13 -7.67 -27.94 -30.21
N HIS A 14 -6.95 -28.96 -29.72
CA HIS A 14 -7.49 -30.02 -28.85
C HIS A 14 -7.62 -29.54 -27.39
N ILE A 15 -6.62 -28.80 -26.89
CA ILE A 15 -6.68 -28.17 -25.56
C ILE A 15 -7.84 -27.14 -25.52
N GLY A 16 -8.12 -26.45 -26.63
CA GLY A 16 -9.29 -25.55 -26.79
C GLY A 16 -10.65 -26.16 -26.42
N HIS A 17 -10.81 -27.48 -26.55
CA HIS A 17 -12.07 -28.17 -26.29
C HIS A 17 -12.22 -28.62 -24.82
N LEU A 18 -11.11 -28.94 -24.15
CA LEU A 18 -11.09 -29.17 -22.70
C LEU A 18 -11.34 -27.88 -21.91
N LYS A 19 -10.90 -26.73 -22.45
CA LYS A 19 -11.01 -25.38 -21.88
C LYS A 19 -12.43 -24.82 -21.66
N ARG A 20 -13.51 -25.48 -22.12
CA ARG A 20 -14.89 -24.92 -22.01
C ARG A 20 -15.78 -25.56 -20.94
N ARG A 21 -15.27 -26.51 -20.15
CA ARG A 21 -16.14 -27.40 -19.35
C ARG A 21 -16.14 -27.20 -17.83
N SER A 22 -15.47 -26.19 -17.27
CA SER A 22 -15.21 -26.20 -15.82
C SER A 22 -15.51 -24.92 -15.04
N LEU A 23 -16.11 -25.16 -13.88
CA LEU A 23 -16.27 -24.38 -12.64
C LEU A 23 -16.79 -22.95 -12.68
N HIS A 24 -16.39 -22.12 -13.63
CA HIS A 24 -16.71 -20.69 -13.58
C HIS A 24 -18.21 -20.38 -13.75
N HIS A 25 -18.99 -21.36 -14.22
CA HIS A 25 -20.46 -21.30 -14.29
C HIS A 25 -21.16 -21.57 -12.93
N MET A 26 -20.44 -21.98 -11.87
CA MET A 26 -21.06 -22.53 -10.65
C MET A 26 -21.20 -21.57 -9.46
N THR A 27 -20.97 -20.26 -9.63
CA THR A 27 -21.00 -19.28 -8.52
C THR A 27 -22.40 -18.82 -8.08
N GLY A 28 -23.49 -19.46 -8.57
CA GLY A 28 -24.87 -19.21 -8.15
C GLY A 28 -25.79 -20.42 -8.31
N ASP A 29 -27.04 -20.31 -7.84
CA ASP A 29 -28.04 -21.41 -7.86
C ASP A 29 -28.28 -22.00 -9.26
N ALA A 30 -28.06 -21.22 -10.33
CA ALA A 30 -28.18 -21.65 -11.72
C ALA A 30 -27.05 -22.60 -12.18
N GLY A 31 -25.89 -22.59 -11.52
CA GLY A 31 -24.74 -23.37 -11.96
C GLY A 31 -24.83 -24.87 -11.66
N VAL A 32 -25.72 -25.27 -10.76
CA VAL A 32 -25.94 -26.69 -10.43
C VAL A 32 -26.59 -27.44 -11.60
N SER A 33 -27.44 -26.78 -12.40
CA SER A 33 -28.07 -27.41 -13.57
C SER A 33 -27.15 -27.61 -14.77
N GLU A 34 -26.00 -26.94 -14.82
CA GLU A 34 -25.06 -27.02 -15.96
C GLU A 34 -23.83 -27.89 -15.66
N CYS A 35 -23.68 -28.38 -14.42
CA CYS A 35 -22.58 -29.27 -14.04
C CYS A 35 -22.79 -30.68 -14.58
N THR A 36 -22.27 -30.96 -15.77
CA THR A 36 -22.26 -32.30 -16.39
C THR A 36 -21.61 -33.37 -15.53
N LEU A 37 -20.76 -32.99 -14.56
CA LEU A 37 -20.14 -33.93 -13.63
C LEU A 37 -21.17 -34.64 -12.75
N ALA A 38 -22.30 -34.00 -12.41
CA ALA A 38 -23.38 -34.65 -11.66
C ALA A 38 -24.05 -35.78 -12.49
N GLU A 39 -24.13 -35.60 -13.81
CA GLU A 39 -24.64 -36.61 -14.74
C GLU A 39 -23.60 -37.73 -14.98
N GLU A 40 -22.31 -37.38 -15.12
CA GLU A 40 -21.20 -38.33 -15.27
C GLU A 40 -21.03 -39.22 -14.04
N LEU A 41 -21.14 -38.64 -12.84
CA LEU A 41 -21.11 -39.40 -11.59
C LEU A 41 -22.41 -40.21 -11.44
N GLY A 42 -23.54 -39.75 -11.97
CA GLY A 42 -24.82 -40.44 -11.90
C GLY A 42 -25.50 -40.30 -10.53
N PRO A 43 -26.84 -40.50 -10.46
CA PRO A 43 -27.67 -40.15 -9.29
C PRO A 43 -27.41 -40.99 -8.03
N ARG A 44 -26.60 -42.05 -8.13
CA ARG A 44 -26.26 -42.95 -7.02
C ARG A 44 -24.84 -42.79 -6.51
N THR A 45 -24.03 -41.91 -7.10
CA THR A 45 -22.64 -41.79 -6.70
C THR A 45 -22.53 -41.02 -5.40
N ASP A 46 -22.02 -41.71 -4.39
CA ASP A 46 -21.63 -41.13 -3.11
C ASP A 46 -20.56 -40.06 -3.35
N PRO A 47 -20.82 -38.77 -3.06
CA PRO A 47 -19.84 -37.70 -3.25
C PRO A 47 -18.54 -37.93 -2.50
N ARG A 48 -18.57 -38.67 -1.38
CA ARG A 48 -17.35 -39.03 -0.63
C ARG A 48 -16.50 -40.05 -1.40
N GLY A 49 -17.15 -41.05 -2.00
CA GLY A 49 -16.51 -42.00 -2.89
C GLY A 49 -15.90 -41.30 -4.12
N ALA A 50 -16.62 -40.36 -4.72
CA ALA A 50 -16.11 -39.55 -5.84
C ALA A 50 -14.90 -38.70 -5.45
N LEU A 51 -14.93 -38.09 -4.25
CA LEU A 51 -13.80 -37.35 -3.71
C LEU A 51 -12.57 -38.23 -3.53
N ALA A 52 -12.71 -39.38 -2.86
CA ALA A 52 -11.60 -40.29 -2.62
C ALA A 52 -10.99 -40.80 -3.94
N ALA A 53 -11.84 -41.24 -4.88
CA ALA A 53 -11.40 -41.70 -6.21
C ALA A 53 -10.71 -40.58 -7.01
N GLY A 54 -11.22 -39.36 -6.95
CA GLY A 54 -10.62 -38.19 -7.59
C GLY A 54 -9.23 -37.88 -7.02
N VAL A 55 -9.10 -37.87 -5.70
CA VAL A 55 -7.82 -37.60 -5.01
C VAL A 55 -6.80 -38.70 -5.31
N ASP A 56 -7.19 -39.98 -5.28
CA ASP A 56 -6.30 -41.09 -5.60
C ASP A 56 -5.84 -41.05 -7.06
N THR A 57 -6.74 -40.68 -7.97
CA THR A 57 -6.42 -40.51 -9.39
C THR A 57 -5.43 -39.35 -9.58
N LEU A 58 -5.70 -38.19 -8.98
CA LEU A 58 -4.79 -37.03 -9.04
C LEU A 58 -3.42 -37.36 -8.46
N ARG A 59 -3.37 -38.06 -7.30
CA ARG A 59 -2.13 -38.50 -6.65
C ARG A 59 -1.32 -39.44 -7.55
N ARG A 60 -1.99 -40.42 -8.17
CA ARG A 60 -1.35 -41.36 -9.10
C ARG A 60 -0.78 -40.65 -10.32
N LEU A 61 -1.54 -39.73 -10.91
CA LEU A 61 -1.12 -38.96 -12.09
C LEU A 61 0.04 -38.03 -11.76
N TYR A 62 0.00 -37.37 -10.60
CA TYR A 62 1.09 -36.53 -10.11
C TYR A 62 2.37 -37.31 -9.81
N SER A 63 2.25 -38.52 -9.22
CA SER A 63 3.40 -39.37 -8.88
C SER A 63 3.98 -40.15 -10.07
N GLY A 64 3.29 -40.13 -11.23
CA GLY A 64 3.70 -40.84 -12.44
C GLY A 64 4.88 -40.16 -13.14
N ARG A 65 6.11 -40.61 -12.83
CA ARG A 65 7.42 -40.02 -13.19
C ARG A 65 7.79 -39.86 -14.68
N SER A 66 6.87 -39.89 -15.64
CA SER A 66 7.27 -40.11 -17.04
C SER A 66 7.15 -38.92 -17.99
N ALA A 67 6.52 -37.81 -17.62
CA ALA A 67 6.31 -36.69 -18.53
C ALA A 67 6.25 -35.36 -17.78
N ARG A 68 6.67 -34.27 -18.42
CA ARG A 68 6.43 -32.92 -17.91
C ARG A 68 4.93 -32.72 -17.73
N TRP A 69 4.49 -31.93 -16.75
CA TRP A 69 3.04 -31.74 -16.52
C TRP A 69 2.31 -31.20 -17.76
N GLU A 70 3.01 -30.42 -18.60
CA GLU A 70 2.48 -29.92 -19.87
C GLU A 70 2.10 -31.02 -20.89
N GLU A 71 2.68 -32.21 -20.75
CA GLU A 71 2.46 -33.37 -21.62
C GLU A 71 1.44 -34.37 -21.04
N ASN A 72 1.09 -34.22 -19.76
CA ASN A 72 0.18 -35.14 -19.06
C ASN A 72 -1.26 -34.62 -19.11
N GLU A 73 -1.94 -34.79 -20.26
CA GLU A 73 -3.33 -34.35 -20.47
C GLU A 73 -4.28 -34.90 -19.39
N GLU A 74 -4.10 -36.15 -18.95
CA GLU A 74 -4.91 -36.73 -17.88
C GLU A 74 -4.76 -35.96 -16.56
N LEU A 75 -3.53 -35.63 -16.15
CA LEU A 75 -3.27 -34.82 -14.95
C LEU A 75 -3.98 -33.47 -15.03
N LEU A 76 -3.86 -32.80 -16.17
CA LEU A 76 -4.44 -31.48 -16.41
C LEU A 76 -5.97 -31.52 -16.31
N VAL A 77 -6.61 -32.50 -16.95
CA VAL A 77 -8.08 -32.71 -16.89
C VAL A 77 -8.54 -33.09 -15.48
N HIS A 78 -7.77 -33.91 -14.77
CA HIS A 78 -8.15 -34.32 -13.42
C HIS A 78 -8.00 -33.20 -12.39
N ALA A 79 -6.98 -32.34 -12.50
CA ALA A 79 -6.84 -31.17 -11.64
C ALA A 79 -8.03 -30.22 -11.77
N ASP A 80 -8.48 -29.99 -13.00
CA ASP A 80 -9.67 -29.19 -13.30
C ASP A 80 -10.95 -29.81 -12.71
N ARG A 81 -11.15 -31.12 -12.91
CA ARG A 81 -12.26 -31.87 -12.33
C ARG A 81 -12.29 -31.82 -10.79
N MET A 82 -11.14 -31.70 -10.12
CA MET A 82 -11.10 -31.67 -8.66
C MET A 82 -11.86 -30.49 -8.08
N GLY A 83 -11.84 -29.32 -8.72
CA GLY A 83 -12.64 -28.19 -8.23
C GLY A 83 -14.15 -28.44 -8.31
N CYS A 84 -14.62 -29.14 -9.35
CA CYS A 84 -16.01 -29.59 -9.48
C CYS A 84 -16.36 -30.59 -8.39
N ILE A 85 -15.51 -31.59 -8.16
CA ILE A 85 -15.73 -32.61 -7.12
C ILE A 85 -15.83 -31.96 -5.74
N VAL A 86 -14.88 -31.08 -5.38
CA VAL A 86 -14.88 -30.36 -4.11
C VAL A 86 -16.15 -29.50 -3.96
N TRP A 87 -16.59 -28.84 -5.03
CA TRP A 87 -17.83 -28.07 -5.02
C TRP A 87 -19.07 -28.92 -4.74
N LEU A 88 -19.22 -30.03 -5.47
CA LEU A 88 -20.37 -30.94 -5.34
C LEU A 88 -20.43 -31.56 -3.94
N VAL A 89 -19.26 -31.91 -3.38
CA VAL A 89 -19.14 -32.41 -2.01
C VAL A 89 -19.56 -31.33 -1.01
N HIS A 90 -19.10 -30.09 -1.20
CA HIS A 90 -19.48 -28.96 -0.36
C HIS A 90 -20.99 -28.67 -0.40
N LEU A 91 -21.58 -28.56 -1.59
CA LEU A 91 -23.01 -28.31 -1.77
C LEU A 91 -23.87 -29.44 -1.20
N THR A 92 -23.49 -30.70 -1.45
CA THR A 92 -24.19 -31.85 -0.88
C THR A 92 -24.17 -31.80 0.64
N ALA A 93 -23.00 -31.55 1.23
CA ALA A 93 -22.85 -31.42 2.67
C ALA A 93 -23.64 -30.24 3.25
N ALA A 94 -23.69 -29.09 2.57
CA ALA A 94 -24.53 -27.96 2.94
C ALA A 94 -26.02 -28.35 2.96
N ARG A 95 -26.50 -28.99 1.89
CA ARG A 95 -27.90 -29.40 1.74
C ARG A 95 -28.36 -30.39 2.82
N ILE A 96 -27.47 -31.28 3.27
CA ILE A 96 -27.78 -32.27 4.31
C ILE A 96 -27.36 -31.82 5.72
N GLY A 97 -26.90 -30.57 5.90
CA GLY A 97 -26.52 -30.03 7.21
C GLY A 97 -25.24 -30.63 7.81
N ARG A 98 -24.32 -31.14 6.99
CA ARG A 98 -23.07 -31.81 7.42
C ARG A 98 -21.79 -31.06 7.04
N LEU A 99 -21.84 -29.73 6.90
CA LEU A 99 -20.65 -28.91 6.58
C LEU A 99 -19.49 -29.11 7.59
N GLY A 100 -19.80 -29.30 8.88
CA GLY A 100 -18.79 -29.53 9.91
C GLY A 100 -18.04 -30.86 9.82
N GLU A 101 -18.46 -31.77 8.93
CA GLU A 101 -17.76 -33.04 8.69
C GLU A 101 -16.81 -32.98 7.50
N LEU A 102 -16.97 -32.00 6.60
CA LEU A 102 -16.17 -31.91 5.37
C LEU A 102 -14.67 -31.82 5.64
N ASP A 103 -14.28 -31.06 6.67
CA ASP A 103 -12.89 -30.90 7.07
C ASP A 103 -12.21 -32.25 7.34
N ARG A 104 -12.91 -33.16 8.03
CA ARG A 104 -12.43 -34.52 8.33
C ARG A 104 -12.40 -35.41 7.09
N GLU A 105 -13.37 -35.26 6.19
CA GLU A 105 -13.38 -36.04 4.94
C GLU A 105 -12.22 -35.63 4.02
N PHE A 106 -11.94 -34.32 3.90
CA PHE A 106 -10.80 -33.82 3.12
C PHE A 106 -9.45 -34.23 3.73
N GLU A 107 -9.32 -34.20 5.06
CA GLU A 107 -8.15 -34.74 5.77
C GLU A 107 -7.98 -36.24 5.49
N LYS A 108 -9.04 -37.02 5.63
CA LYS A 108 -9.00 -38.47 5.48
C LYS A 108 -8.49 -38.90 4.11
N VAL A 109 -8.86 -38.18 3.05
CA VAL A 109 -8.38 -38.45 1.69
C VAL A 109 -7.00 -37.81 1.41
N GLY A 110 -6.52 -36.92 2.28
CA GLY A 110 -5.24 -36.22 2.11
C GLY A 110 -5.23 -35.21 0.97
N LEU A 111 -6.38 -34.57 0.69
CA LEU A 111 -6.48 -33.60 -0.42
C LEU A 111 -5.63 -32.34 -0.18
N PRO A 112 -5.68 -31.67 0.99
CA PRO A 112 -4.87 -30.48 1.22
C PRO A 112 -3.38 -30.76 1.03
N ASP A 113 -2.86 -31.84 1.63
CA ASP A 113 -1.45 -32.19 1.53
C ASP A 113 -1.02 -32.43 0.08
N LEU A 114 -1.82 -33.16 -0.69
CA LEU A 114 -1.57 -33.38 -2.12
C LEU A 114 -1.50 -32.07 -2.90
N LEU A 115 -2.43 -31.15 -2.69
CA LEU A 115 -2.45 -29.86 -3.40
C LEU A 115 -1.24 -28.99 -3.01
N LEU A 116 -0.87 -28.97 -1.72
CA LEU A 116 0.31 -28.25 -1.25
C LEU A 116 1.61 -28.89 -1.76
N ASP A 117 1.66 -30.22 -1.90
CA ASP A 117 2.79 -30.93 -2.52
C ASP A 117 2.94 -30.55 -4.00
N ILE A 118 1.83 -30.45 -4.74
CA ILE A 118 1.84 -30.00 -6.15
C ILE A 118 2.41 -28.59 -6.24
N VAL A 119 1.93 -27.64 -5.42
CA VAL A 119 2.44 -26.24 -5.45
C VAL A 119 3.91 -26.16 -5.01
N ALA A 120 4.29 -26.97 -4.01
CA ALA A 120 5.65 -26.99 -3.46
C ALA A 120 6.64 -27.87 -4.23
N SER A 121 6.22 -28.55 -5.31
CA SER A 121 7.02 -29.52 -6.04
C SER A 121 8.36 -28.94 -6.51
N GLU A 122 9.46 -29.66 -6.27
CA GLU A 122 10.80 -29.29 -6.71
C GLU A 122 11.08 -29.71 -8.16
N GLU A 123 10.50 -30.83 -8.59
CA GLU A 123 10.79 -31.50 -9.87
C GLU A 123 10.26 -30.71 -11.08
N ASP A 124 9.09 -30.08 -10.92
CA ASP A 124 8.45 -29.27 -11.94
C ASP A 124 8.17 -27.86 -11.43
N GLU A 125 8.25 -26.88 -12.33
CA GLU A 125 7.93 -25.49 -12.02
C GLU A 125 6.43 -25.30 -12.11
N PHE A 126 5.74 -25.37 -10.96
CA PHE A 126 4.28 -25.20 -10.87
C PHE A 126 3.73 -24.01 -11.67
N LEU A 127 4.36 -22.85 -11.59
CA LEU A 127 3.94 -21.65 -12.33
C LEU A 127 4.30 -21.68 -13.83
N ALA A 128 5.16 -22.61 -14.25
CA ALA A 128 5.43 -22.86 -15.67
C ALA A 128 4.42 -23.84 -16.29
N ALA A 129 3.61 -24.54 -15.47
CA ALA A 129 2.55 -25.41 -15.94
C ALA A 129 1.48 -24.62 -16.73
N PRO A 130 0.64 -25.30 -17.53
CA PRO A 130 -0.48 -24.66 -18.20
C PRO A 130 -1.34 -23.86 -17.21
N MET A 131 -1.64 -22.60 -17.55
CA MET A 131 -2.33 -21.67 -16.64
C MET A 131 -3.61 -22.24 -16.04
N PHE A 132 -4.44 -22.91 -16.82
CA PHE A 132 -5.68 -23.50 -16.30
C PHE A 132 -5.42 -24.53 -15.20
N PHE A 133 -4.33 -25.30 -15.26
CA PHE A 133 -3.94 -26.23 -14.20
C PHE A 133 -3.54 -25.49 -12.93
N VAL A 134 -2.75 -24.42 -13.07
CA VAL A 134 -2.38 -23.53 -11.94
C VAL A 134 -3.64 -22.97 -11.29
N ASP A 135 -4.56 -22.44 -12.10
CA ASP A 135 -5.82 -21.86 -11.64
C ASP A 135 -6.67 -22.89 -10.91
N SER A 136 -6.85 -24.09 -11.47
CA SER A 136 -7.64 -25.15 -10.83
C SER A 136 -7.08 -25.55 -9.45
N ILE A 137 -5.76 -25.73 -9.34
CA ILE A 137 -5.11 -26.09 -8.06
C ILE A 137 -5.25 -24.95 -7.04
N LEU A 138 -4.98 -23.70 -7.44
CA LEU A 138 -5.07 -22.54 -6.56
C LEU A 138 -6.52 -22.24 -6.16
N GLU A 139 -7.49 -22.43 -7.05
CA GLU A 139 -8.91 -22.22 -6.76
C GLU A 139 -9.38 -23.20 -5.67
N VAL A 140 -9.05 -24.49 -5.80
CA VAL A 140 -9.40 -25.48 -4.78
C VAL A 140 -8.79 -25.07 -3.44
N LEU A 141 -7.49 -24.74 -3.42
CA LEU A 141 -6.82 -24.27 -2.21
C LEU A 141 -7.49 -23.01 -1.63
N CYS A 142 -7.83 -22.02 -2.45
CA CYS A 142 -8.54 -20.82 -2.00
C CYS A 142 -9.86 -21.16 -1.30
N ARG A 143 -10.61 -22.16 -1.78
CA ARG A 143 -11.83 -22.63 -1.12
C ARG A 143 -11.56 -23.25 0.24
N PHE A 144 -10.47 -24.01 0.40
CA PHE A 144 -10.04 -24.50 1.72
C PHE A 144 -9.80 -23.33 2.69
N LEU A 145 -9.07 -22.31 2.24
CA LEU A 145 -8.75 -21.13 3.04
C LEU A 145 -10.02 -20.32 3.40
N GLN A 146 -10.92 -20.11 2.43
CA GLN A 146 -12.20 -19.40 2.62
C GLN A 146 -13.11 -20.09 3.65
N ASN A 147 -13.23 -21.42 3.53
CA ASN A 147 -14.06 -22.22 4.43
C ASN A 147 -13.39 -22.56 5.76
N LYS A 148 -12.13 -22.12 5.95
CA LYS A 148 -11.32 -22.37 7.14
C LYS A 148 -11.14 -23.85 7.46
N TRP A 149 -11.03 -24.68 6.42
CA TRP A 149 -10.72 -26.11 6.57
C TRP A 149 -9.21 -26.28 6.71
N ARG A 150 -8.77 -27.12 7.65
CA ARG A 150 -7.36 -27.49 7.86
C ARG A 150 -6.40 -26.31 7.95
N LEU A 151 -6.80 -25.24 8.62
CA LEU A 151 -5.98 -24.03 8.68
C LEU A 151 -4.60 -24.30 9.30
N GLU A 152 -4.48 -25.24 10.26
CA GLU A 152 -3.21 -25.63 10.88
C GLU A 152 -2.24 -26.25 9.87
N VAL A 153 -2.74 -27.10 8.97
CA VAL A 153 -1.93 -27.74 7.91
C VAL A 153 -1.49 -26.68 6.91
N LEU A 154 -2.43 -25.84 6.46
CA LEU A 154 -2.16 -24.77 5.50
C LEU A 154 -1.13 -23.78 6.07
N GLN A 155 -1.29 -23.38 7.34
CA GLN A 155 -0.40 -22.47 8.05
C GLN A 155 0.99 -23.07 8.26
N SER A 156 1.08 -24.32 8.73
CA SER A 156 2.39 -24.96 9.01
C SER A 156 3.23 -25.17 7.75
N ARG A 157 2.59 -25.33 6.59
CA ARG A 157 3.26 -25.48 5.30
C ARG A 157 3.46 -24.16 4.52
N SER A 158 2.91 -23.05 5.01
CA SER A 158 2.89 -21.78 4.27
C SER A 158 4.28 -21.34 3.84
N SER A 159 5.28 -21.46 4.72
CA SER A 159 6.64 -20.98 4.41
C SER A 159 7.31 -21.76 3.28
N ALA A 160 7.11 -23.08 3.20
CA ALA A 160 7.66 -23.89 2.12
C ALA A 160 7.00 -23.54 0.77
N ILE A 161 5.68 -23.41 0.76
CA ILE A 161 4.89 -23.07 -0.42
C ILE A 161 5.30 -21.71 -0.99
N TRP A 162 5.27 -20.68 -0.15
CA TRP A 162 5.54 -19.33 -0.59
C TRP A 162 7.03 -19.11 -0.95
N ARG A 163 7.95 -19.82 -0.28
CA ARG A 163 9.36 -19.90 -0.71
C ARG A 163 9.48 -20.49 -2.11
N ARG A 164 8.75 -21.59 -2.39
CA ARG A 164 8.77 -22.23 -3.72
C ARG A 164 8.17 -21.32 -4.79
N LEU A 165 7.02 -20.70 -4.52
CA LEU A 165 6.41 -19.72 -5.44
C LEU A 165 7.36 -18.54 -5.72
N TRP A 166 8.05 -18.05 -4.70
CA TRP A 166 9.06 -16.99 -4.87
C TRP A 166 10.26 -17.42 -5.74
N GLN A 167 10.72 -18.67 -5.61
CA GLN A 167 11.78 -19.21 -6.46
C GLN A 167 11.35 -19.25 -7.94
N GLN A 168 10.06 -19.47 -8.20
CA GLN A 168 9.47 -19.51 -9.53
C GLN A 168 8.98 -18.14 -10.04
N ARG A 169 9.31 -17.04 -9.36
CA ARG A 169 8.82 -15.67 -9.65
C ARG A 169 8.95 -15.19 -11.10
N ARG A 170 9.90 -15.74 -11.87
CA ARG A 170 10.08 -15.42 -13.30
C ARG A 170 8.88 -15.81 -14.17
N HIS A 171 8.04 -16.73 -13.69
CA HIS A 171 6.80 -17.16 -14.34
C HIS A 171 5.58 -16.35 -13.88
N PHE A 172 5.71 -15.47 -12.88
CA PHE A 172 4.62 -14.58 -12.51
C PHE A 172 4.30 -13.63 -13.67
N ALA A 173 3.06 -13.69 -14.12
CA ALA A 173 2.48 -12.79 -15.08
C ALA A 173 1.13 -12.34 -14.54
N ILE A 174 0.81 -11.06 -14.68
CA ILE A 174 -0.56 -10.57 -14.47
C ILE A 174 -1.25 -10.71 -15.80
N ARG A 175 -2.28 -11.55 -15.83
CA ARG A 175 -3.04 -11.83 -17.04
C ARG A 175 -4.41 -11.21 -16.93
N ALA A 176 -5.05 -10.99 -18.07
CA ALA A 176 -6.41 -10.49 -18.09
C ALA A 176 -7.38 -11.61 -17.65
N PRO A 177 -8.55 -11.28 -17.06
CA PRO A 177 -9.54 -12.28 -16.68
C PRO A 177 -9.90 -13.26 -17.82
N GLU A 178 -9.92 -12.78 -19.06
CA GLU A 178 -10.24 -13.58 -20.24
C GLU A 178 -9.17 -14.64 -20.55
N GLU A 179 -7.91 -14.38 -20.20
CA GLU A 179 -6.83 -15.36 -20.33
C GLU A 179 -7.06 -16.52 -19.37
N HIS A 180 -7.50 -16.22 -18.15
CA HIS A 180 -7.97 -17.20 -17.15
C HIS A 180 -9.35 -17.78 -17.47
N GLN A 181 -9.94 -17.47 -18.64
CA GLN A 181 -11.24 -17.96 -19.08
C GLN A 181 -12.41 -17.52 -18.20
N TYR A 182 -12.25 -16.40 -17.47
CA TYR A 182 -13.39 -15.74 -16.83
C TYR A 182 -14.17 -14.93 -17.85
N GLU A 183 -15.47 -15.17 -17.93
CA GLU A 183 -16.38 -14.35 -18.72
C GLU A 183 -16.78 -13.09 -17.96
N GLU A 184 -16.95 -11.97 -18.66
CA GLU A 184 -17.37 -10.70 -18.04
C GLU A 184 -18.70 -10.85 -17.27
N ALA A 185 -19.59 -11.73 -17.75
CA ALA A 185 -20.86 -12.06 -17.10
C ALA A 185 -20.68 -12.70 -15.71
N GLN A 186 -19.57 -13.37 -15.44
CA GLN A 186 -19.25 -13.99 -14.15
C GLN A 186 -18.73 -12.96 -13.14
N LEU A 187 -18.14 -11.85 -13.61
CA LEU A 187 -17.57 -10.79 -12.77
C LEU A 187 -18.61 -9.74 -12.33
N ARG A 188 -19.64 -9.49 -13.15
CA ARG A 188 -20.63 -8.43 -12.92
C ARG A 188 -21.59 -8.63 -11.72
N PRO A 189 -22.10 -9.83 -11.37
CA PRO A 189 -23.19 -9.97 -10.40
C PRO A 189 -22.80 -9.74 -8.94
N THR A 190 -21.53 -9.97 -8.58
CA THR A 190 -21.11 -10.10 -7.18
C THR A 190 -20.54 -8.82 -6.58
N GLY A 191 -20.25 -7.80 -7.42
CA GLY A 191 -19.49 -6.62 -7.02
C GLY A 191 -18.06 -6.93 -6.56
N VAL A 192 -17.60 -8.18 -6.72
CA VAL A 192 -16.24 -8.60 -6.38
C VAL A 192 -15.34 -8.25 -7.54
N THR A 193 -14.36 -7.38 -7.30
CA THR A 193 -13.28 -7.12 -8.26
C THR A 193 -12.49 -8.40 -8.48
N TRP A 194 -12.35 -8.81 -9.74
CA TRP A 194 -11.47 -9.92 -10.12
C TRP A 194 -10.07 -9.69 -9.55
N ALA A 195 -9.44 -10.76 -9.09
CA ALA A 195 -8.07 -10.74 -8.60
C ALA A 195 -7.34 -11.98 -9.09
N GLU A 196 -6.11 -11.75 -9.53
CA GLU A 196 -5.20 -12.80 -10.00
C GLU A 196 -5.16 -14.00 -9.04
N PRO A 197 -5.29 -15.26 -9.49
CA PRO A 197 -5.41 -16.42 -8.59
C PRO A 197 -4.30 -16.53 -7.54
N VAL A 198 -3.04 -16.26 -7.90
CA VAL A 198 -1.92 -16.24 -6.94
C VAL A 198 -2.09 -15.14 -5.89
N VAL A 199 -2.64 -13.98 -6.27
CA VAL A 199 -2.88 -12.85 -5.37
C VAL A 199 -4.10 -13.07 -4.49
N SER A 200 -5.14 -13.70 -5.02
CA SER A 200 -6.28 -14.18 -4.24
C SER A 200 -5.81 -15.18 -3.18
N PHE A 201 -5.00 -16.16 -3.59
CA PHE A 201 -4.37 -17.13 -2.70
C PHE A 201 -3.52 -16.48 -1.61
N LEU A 202 -2.70 -15.48 -1.97
CA LEU A 202 -1.94 -14.67 -1.03
C LEU A 202 -2.84 -13.96 -0.01
N GLY A 203 -3.91 -13.30 -0.48
CA GLY A 203 -4.85 -12.58 0.37
C GLY A 203 -5.51 -13.49 1.42
N TYR A 204 -5.90 -14.70 1.03
CA TYR A 204 -6.47 -15.68 1.94
C TYR A 204 -5.46 -16.17 2.98
N TYR A 205 -4.22 -16.44 2.58
CA TYR A 205 -3.16 -16.82 3.52
C TYR A 205 -2.85 -15.71 4.54
N VAL A 206 -2.81 -14.45 4.10
CA VAL A 206 -2.68 -13.31 5.02
C VAL A 206 -3.85 -13.30 6.02
N GLY A 207 -5.08 -13.53 5.55
CA GLY A 207 -6.25 -13.64 6.42
C GLY A 207 -6.13 -14.75 7.47
N ILE A 208 -5.59 -15.91 7.11
CA ILE A 208 -5.38 -17.02 8.05
C ILE A 208 -4.40 -16.66 9.15
N HIS A 209 -3.25 -16.10 8.78
CA HIS A 209 -2.25 -15.64 9.75
C HIS A 209 -2.83 -14.59 10.71
N GLN A 210 -3.72 -13.71 10.22
CA GLN A 210 -4.42 -12.74 11.06
C GLN A 210 -5.44 -13.39 12.02
N THR A 211 -6.15 -14.43 11.57
CA THR A 211 -7.25 -15.05 12.33
C THR A 211 -6.78 -16.10 13.34
N MET A 212 -5.85 -16.98 12.98
CA MET A 212 -5.46 -18.11 13.82
C MET A 212 -4.60 -17.73 15.01
N SER A 213 -3.77 -16.70 14.85
CA SER A 213 -2.89 -16.28 15.92
C SER A 213 -2.58 -14.81 15.74
N PRO A 214 -3.31 -13.92 16.43
CA PRO A 214 -2.98 -12.49 16.46
C PRO A 214 -1.52 -12.22 16.90
N LYS A 215 -0.84 -13.23 17.46
CA LYS A 215 0.55 -13.20 17.91
C LYS A 215 1.53 -13.96 17.00
N GLN A 216 1.09 -14.91 16.17
CA GLN A 216 1.95 -15.67 15.24
C GLN A 216 1.61 -15.30 13.80
N ILE A 217 2.39 -14.36 13.27
CA ILE A 217 2.26 -13.92 11.88
C ILE A 217 3.03 -14.88 10.98
N ALA A 218 2.78 -14.80 9.68
CA ALA A 218 3.62 -15.43 8.67
C ALA A 218 5.09 -15.16 9.01
N PRO A 219 5.93 -16.21 9.16
CA PRO A 219 7.35 -16.04 9.40
C PRO A 219 7.96 -15.11 8.34
N GLY A 220 9.00 -14.35 8.69
CA GLY A 220 9.74 -13.56 7.67
C GLY A 220 10.26 -14.44 6.54
N GLU A 221 10.56 -15.70 6.87
CA GLU A 221 10.94 -16.78 5.94
C GLU A 221 9.80 -17.27 5.03
N SER A 222 8.59 -16.73 5.16
CA SER A 222 7.48 -17.12 4.31
C SER A 222 7.63 -16.61 2.90
N PHE A 223 8.40 -15.55 2.62
CA PHE A 223 8.43 -14.92 1.28
C PHE A 223 7.07 -14.35 0.79
N MET A 224 5.99 -14.40 1.58
CA MET A 224 4.71 -13.78 1.22
C MET A 224 4.85 -12.28 0.91
N PRO A 225 5.61 -11.47 1.68
CA PRO A 225 5.85 -10.07 1.33
C PRO A 225 6.63 -9.90 0.03
N HIS A 226 7.49 -10.86 -0.33
CA HIS A 226 8.27 -10.82 -1.57
C HIS A 226 7.37 -11.04 -2.78
N VAL A 227 6.49 -12.04 -2.71
CA VAL A 227 5.49 -12.30 -3.75
C VAL A 227 4.51 -11.12 -3.88
N ALA A 228 4.03 -10.58 -2.76
CA ALA A 228 3.17 -9.39 -2.75
C ALA A 228 3.84 -8.20 -3.46
N LEU A 229 5.09 -7.90 -3.09
CA LEU A 229 5.87 -6.81 -3.68
C LEU A 229 6.13 -7.04 -5.17
N TRP A 230 6.32 -8.30 -5.58
CA TRP A 230 6.55 -8.64 -6.97
C TRP A 230 5.35 -8.33 -7.85
N PHE A 231 4.18 -8.88 -7.49
CA PHE A 231 2.95 -8.61 -8.24
C PHE A 231 2.65 -7.12 -8.27
N TRP A 232 2.86 -6.39 -7.17
CA TRP A 232 2.71 -4.94 -7.14
C TRP A 232 3.63 -4.21 -8.15
N CYS A 233 4.87 -4.68 -8.31
CA CYS A 233 5.85 -4.07 -9.24
C CYS A 233 5.59 -4.42 -10.71
N ILE A 234 5.11 -5.63 -11.02
CA ILE A 234 4.87 -6.04 -12.41
C ILE A 234 3.50 -5.59 -12.94
N ASP A 235 2.61 -5.15 -12.06
CA ASP A 235 1.32 -4.59 -12.44
C ASP A 235 1.50 -3.28 -13.19
N SER A 236 1.17 -3.28 -14.48
CA SER A 236 1.16 -2.07 -15.29
C SER A 236 -0.04 -1.17 -15.02
N ASN A 237 -1.12 -1.71 -14.42
CA ASN A 237 -2.32 -0.94 -14.14
C ASN A 237 -2.09 -0.03 -12.94
N LEU A 238 -2.21 1.27 -13.13
CA LEU A 238 -2.10 2.26 -12.06
C LEU A 238 -3.40 2.49 -11.32
N ASP A 239 -4.55 1.98 -11.79
CA ASP A 239 -5.83 2.06 -11.07
C ASP A 239 -5.85 1.02 -9.93
N VAL A 240 -5.44 1.45 -8.73
CA VAL A 240 -5.35 0.60 -7.53
C VAL A 240 -6.68 -0.13 -7.29
N PHE A 241 -7.83 0.51 -7.44
CA PHE A 241 -9.13 -0.10 -7.08
C PHE A 241 -9.57 -1.22 -8.01
N LYS A 242 -9.05 -1.27 -9.24
CA LYS A 242 -9.36 -2.32 -10.22
C LYS A 242 -8.18 -3.23 -10.49
N SER A 243 -7.10 -3.09 -9.73
CA SER A 243 -5.84 -3.76 -10.04
C SER A 243 -5.39 -4.68 -8.92
N VAL A 244 -4.59 -5.64 -9.35
CA VAL A 244 -3.84 -6.57 -8.50
C VAL A 244 -3.02 -5.81 -7.44
N SER A 245 -2.63 -4.56 -7.75
CA SER A 245 -1.93 -3.66 -6.82
C SER A 245 -2.66 -3.40 -5.51
N TYR A 246 -3.99 -3.25 -5.48
CA TYR A 246 -4.69 -3.01 -4.21
C TYR A 246 -4.59 -4.21 -3.27
N TYR A 247 -4.85 -5.40 -3.80
CA TYR A 247 -4.81 -6.64 -3.03
C TYR A 247 -3.40 -6.95 -2.53
N THR A 248 -2.40 -6.77 -3.38
CA THR A 248 -0.99 -7.00 -3.02
C THR A 248 -0.49 -5.98 -2.00
N LEU A 249 -0.84 -4.70 -2.14
CA LEU A 249 -0.51 -3.67 -1.15
C LEU A 249 -1.18 -3.93 0.19
N ASN A 250 -2.46 -4.32 0.18
CA ASN A 250 -3.17 -4.68 1.39
C ASN A 250 -2.54 -5.91 2.07
N ALA A 251 -2.24 -6.97 1.31
CA ALA A 251 -1.55 -8.16 1.80
C ALA A 251 -0.18 -7.78 2.39
N TYR A 252 0.62 -6.99 1.68
CA TYR A 252 1.92 -6.53 2.13
C TYR A 252 1.84 -5.73 3.43
N GLY A 253 0.97 -4.72 3.49
CA GLY A 253 0.89 -3.86 4.67
C GLY A 253 0.38 -4.59 5.91
N LYS A 254 -0.51 -5.57 5.73
CA LYS A 254 -0.95 -6.47 6.80
C LYS A 254 0.19 -7.35 7.34
N LEU A 255 1.14 -7.73 6.49
CA LEU A 255 2.30 -8.53 6.88
C LEU A 255 3.35 -7.71 7.64
N LEU A 256 3.50 -6.41 7.35
CA LEU A 256 4.47 -5.54 8.03
C LEU A 256 4.04 -5.11 9.43
N ASN A 257 2.74 -4.95 9.69
CA ASN A 257 2.21 -4.55 11.01
C ASN A 257 2.25 -5.67 12.07
N SER A 258 3.16 -6.62 11.88
CA SER A 258 3.36 -7.80 12.71
C SER A 258 4.18 -7.51 13.97
N PRO A 259 3.83 -8.07 15.13
CA PRO A 259 4.69 -8.04 16.33
C PRO A 259 5.96 -8.90 16.21
N VAL A 260 6.07 -9.78 15.20
CA VAL A 260 7.29 -10.59 14.97
C VAL A 260 8.27 -9.79 14.12
N SER A 261 9.57 -9.91 14.41
CA SER A 261 10.65 -9.15 13.77
C SER A 261 10.84 -9.50 12.29
N PHE A 262 9.96 -8.96 11.45
CA PHE A 262 10.20 -8.85 10.03
C PHE A 262 11.17 -7.69 9.79
N GLN A 263 12.31 -7.94 9.16
CA GLN A 263 13.28 -6.89 8.85
C GLN A 263 13.09 -6.41 7.41
N PRO A 264 12.73 -5.14 7.18
CA PRO A 264 12.66 -4.55 5.84
C PRO A 264 13.94 -4.77 5.02
N SER A 265 15.10 -4.87 5.67
CA SER A 265 16.38 -5.15 5.02
C SER A 265 16.41 -6.46 4.25
N ASP A 266 15.72 -7.49 4.73
CA ASP A 266 15.73 -8.80 4.11
C ASP A 266 14.95 -8.77 2.79
N VAL A 267 13.78 -8.12 2.77
CA VAL A 267 13.02 -7.88 1.53
C VAL A 267 13.79 -7.05 0.54
N VAL A 268 14.42 -5.96 1.00
CA VAL A 268 15.21 -5.10 0.12
C VAL A 268 16.32 -5.92 -0.53
N LYS A 269 17.03 -6.71 0.27
CA LYS A 269 18.11 -7.57 -0.22
C LYS A 269 17.59 -8.63 -1.19
N ASP A 270 16.58 -9.38 -0.79
CA ASP A 270 16.20 -10.63 -1.45
C ASP A 270 15.15 -10.44 -2.56
N ALA A 271 14.33 -9.38 -2.53
CA ALA A 271 13.31 -9.09 -3.54
C ALA A 271 13.63 -7.92 -4.48
N ILE A 272 14.46 -6.96 -4.05
CA ILE A 272 14.72 -5.74 -4.85
C ILE A 272 16.15 -5.72 -5.40
N LEU A 273 17.15 -5.99 -4.57
CA LEU A 273 18.54 -5.75 -4.90
C LEU A 273 19.32 -7.01 -5.34
N ALA A 274 18.83 -8.22 -5.03
CA ALA A 274 19.48 -9.45 -5.45
C ALA A 274 19.45 -9.62 -6.99
N PRO A 275 20.42 -10.34 -7.58
CA PRO A 275 20.41 -10.68 -8.99
C PRO A 275 19.11 -11.40 -9.39
N ASP A 276 18.61 -11.14 -10.61
CA ASP A 276 17.39 -11.76 -11.15
C ASP A 276 16.15 -11.54 -10.26
N THR A 277 16.09 -10.42 -9.54
CA THR A 277 14.92 -9.99 -8.78
C THR A 277 14.26 -8.76 -9.41
N LEU A 278 13.42 -8.03 -8.66
CA LEU A 278 12.66 -6.91 -9.22
C LEU A 278 13.55 -5.83 -9.81
N GLY A 279 14.71 -5.60 -9.19
CA GLY A 279 15.56 -4.46 -9.49
C GLY A 279 15.00 -3.18 -8.90
N ALA A 280 15.90 -2.35 -8.35
CA ALA A 280 15.55 -1.03 -7.84
C ALA A 280 14.88 -0.15 -8.91
N ASP A 281 15.30 -0.28 -10.16
CA ASP A 281 14.80 0.52 -11.29
C ASP A 281 13.29 0.34 -11.49
N ARG A 282 12.79 -0.90 -11.46
CA ARG A 282 11.35 -1.20 -11.58
C ARG A 282 10.59 -0.78 -10.33
N PHE A 283 11.12 -1.08 -9.14
CA PHE A 283 10.51 -0.71 -7.86
C PHE A 283 10.27 0.80 -7.77
N PHE A 284 11.29 1.61 -8.03
CA PHE A 284 11.18 3.07 -7.92
C PHE A 284 10.37 3.69 -9.05
N ALA A 285 10.44 3.16 -10.27
CA ALA A 285 9.55 3.60 -11.34
C ALA A 285 8.07 3.43 -10.96
N ARG A 286 7.72 2.26 -10.41
CA ARG A 286 6.35 1.97 -9.93
C ARG A 286 5.97 2.89 -8.77
N LEU A 287 6.81 2.99 -7.73
CA LEU A 287 6.55 3.83 -6.56
C LEU A 287 6.32 5.29 -6.95
N ASN A 288 7.19 5.85 -7.79
CA ASN A 288 7.10 7.23 -8.24
C ASN A 288 5.86 7.48 -9.11
N ALA A 289 5.48 6.53 -9.97
CA ALA A 289 4.24 6.62 -10.74
C ALA A 289 3.03 6.71 -9.81
N MET A 290 2.96 5.86 -8.79
CA MET A 290 1.86 5.88 -7.82
C MET A 290 1.79 7.19 -7.03
N LEU A 291 2.93 7.68 -6.55
CA LEU A 291 3.04 8.97 -5.85
C LEU A 291 2.58 10.13 -6.76
N THR A 292 2.92 10.08 -8.05
CA THR A 292 2.58 11.12 -9.02
C THR A 292 1.08 11.14 -9.36
N HIS A 293 0.49 9.96 -9.59
CA HIS A 293 -0.91 9.84 -9.99
C HIS A 293 -1.89 9.86 -8.82
N GLY A 294 -1.40 9.81 -7.59
CA GLY A 294 -2.20 10.00 -6.39
C GLY A 294 -3.23 8.90 -6.15
N VAL A 295 -2.87 7.65 -6.46
CA VAL A 295 -3.80 6.51 -6.51
C VAL A 295 -4.29 6.00 -5.13
N PHE A 296 -4.10 6.78 -4.07
CA PHE A 296 -4.36 6.35 -2.69
C PHE A 296 -5.57 7.06 -2.04
N VAL A 297 -6.33 7.85 -2.81
CA VAL A 297 -7.50 8.57 -2.28
C VAL A 297 -8.72 7.64 -2.30
N THR A 298 -9.08 7.06 -1.16
CA THR A 298 -10.24 6.17 -1.02
C THR A 298 -11.58 6.89 -1.04
N GLN A 299 -12.54 6.25 -1.71
CA GLN A 299 -13.96 6.32 -1.35
C GLN A 299 -14.30 5.03 -0.57
N GLY A 300 -14.45 5.09 0.76
CA GLY A 300 -15.09 4.00 1.54
C GLY A 300 -14.19 3.11 2.41
N GLY A 301 -13.78 3.61 3.57
CA GLY A 301 -13.96 2.97 4.89
C GLY A 301 -13.23 1.69 5.33
N LEU A 302 -12.75 0.79 4.48
CA LEU A 302 -12.35 -0.57 4.97
C LEU A 302 -10.86 -0.90 4.98
N TRP A 303 -10.01 -0.17 4.26
CA TRP A 303 -8.55 -0.20 4.42
C TRP A 303 -7.97 1.01 3.70
N HIS A 304 -7.00 1.71 4.29
CA HIS A 304 -6.46 2.94 3.69
C HIS A 304 -5.23 2.58 2.84
N PRO A 305 -5.26 2.75 1.50
CA PRO A 305 -4.10 2.57 0.64
C PRO A 305 -2.87 3.36 1.11
N CYS A 306 -3.08 4.44 1.86
CA CYS A 306 -2.01 5.19 2.50
C CYS A 306 -1.20 4.34 3.50
N GLN A 307 -1.82 3.42 4.25
CA GLN A 307 -1.07 2.53 5.15
C GLN A 307 -0.11 1.67 4.35
N ALA A 308 -0.58 0.97 3.32
CA ALA A 308 0.29 0.12 2.52
C ALA A 308 1.41 0.91 1.82
N LEU A 309 1.15 2.16 1.42
CA LEU A 309 2.19 3.05 0.91
C LEU A 309 3.24 3.39 1.97
N LEU A 310 2.85 3.64 3.23
CA LEU A 310 3.80 3.88 4.32
C LEU A 310 4.72 2.68 4.52
N GLU A 311 4.15 1.48 4.46
CA GLU A 311 4.91 0.23 4.54
C GLU A 311 5.90 0.09 3.37
N MET A 312 5.52 0.52 2.16
CA MET A 312 6.45 0.58 1.02
C MET A 312 7.53 1.64 1.21
N LEU A 313 7.21 2.78 1.82
CA LEU A 313 8.19 3.81 2.14
C LEU A 313 9.19 3.33 3.20
N ALA A 314 8.79 2.45 4.11
CA ALA A 314 9.71 1.81 5.05
C ALA A 314 10.79 0.98 4.35
N LEU A 315 10.53 0.43 3.16
CA LEU A 315 11.58 -0.22 2.34
C LEU A 315 12.61 0.79 1.84
N THR A 316 12.18 2.01 1.50
CA THR A 316 13.09 3.08 1.05
C THR A 316 13.99 3.61 2.17
N ASP A 317 13.60 3.34 3.42
CA ASP A 317 14.32 3.70 4.64
C ASP A 317 15.53 2.79 4.90
N VAL A 318 15.64 1.66 4.20
CA VAL A 318 16.77 0.73 4.31
C VAL A 318 18.01 1.36 3.67
N PRO A 319 19.18 1.40 4.36
CA PRO A 319 20.38 2.08 3.85
C PRO A 319 20.85 1.66 2.45
N ALA A 320 20.61 0.42 2.05
CA ALA A 320 20.94 -0.08 0.71
C ALA A 320 20.12 0.59 -0.40
N MET A 321 18.94 1.16 -0.08
CA MET A 321 18.05 1.82 -1.03
C MET A 321 18.39 3.29 -1.27
N TYR A 322 19.14 3.96 -0.40
CA TYR A 322 19.39 5.40 -0.50
C TYR A 322 20.02 5.86 -1.83
N PRO A 323 21.00 5.14 -2.43
CA PRO A 323 21.52 5.52 -3.75
C PRO A 323 20.42 5.54 -4.82
N HIS A 324 19.46 4.64 -4.71
CA HIS A 324 18.34 4.53 -5.66
C HIS A 324 17.26 5.58 -5.38
N VAL A 325 16.91 5.86 -4.12
CA VAL A 325 16.02 6.98 -3.75
C VAL A 325 16.51 8.30 -4.38
N ARG A 326 17.83 8.54 -4.35
CA ARG A 326 18.46 9.70 -5.00
C ARG A 326 18.40 9.61 -6.53
N LYS A 327 18.87 8.50 -7.13
CA LYS A 327 18.87 8.26 -8.58
C LYS A 327 17.47 8.53 -9.18
N TYR A 328 16.42 8.10 -8.50
CA TYR A 328 15.04 8.20 -8.94
C TYR A 328 14.29 9.43 -8.44
N ARG A 329 14.93 10.32 -7.66
CA ARG A 329 14.31 11.53 -7.08
C ARG A 329 12.99 11.22 -6.35
N THR A 330 12.88 10.04 -5.73
CA THR A 330 11.64 9.56 -5.10
C THR A 330 11.16 10.47 -3.98
N HIS A 331 12.10 11.12 -3.29
CA HIS A 331 11.78 12.16 -2.31
C HIS A 331 10.90 13.26 -2.88
N GLU A 332 11.16 13.74 -4.10
CA GLU A 332 10.39 14.84 -4.70
C GLU A 332 8.96 14.40 -5.00
N HIS A 333 8.79 13.20 -5.57
CA HIS A 333 7.47 12.60 -5.80
C HIS A 333 6.70 12.45 -4.48
N LEU A 334 7.38 12.04 -3.41
CA LEU A 334 6.77 11.87 -2.10
C LEU A 334 6.34 13.21 -1.47
N VAL A 335 7.18 14.26 -1.57
CA VAL A 335 6.84 15.61 -1.10
C VAL A 335 5.64 16.16 -1.86
N HIS A 336 5.66 16.07 -3.20
CA HIS A 336 4.55 16.52 -4.02
C HIS A 336 3.27 15.75 -3.74
N PHE A 337 3.36 14.44 -3.58
CA PHE A 337 2.22 13.61 -3.22
C PHE A 337 1.63 14.02 -1.86
N THR A 338 2.47 14.19 -0.84
CA THR A 338 2.05 14.64 0.50
C THR A 338 1.37 16.02 0.44
N LEU A 339 1.95 16.97 -0.29
CA LEU A 339 1.36 18.30 -0.49
C LEU A 339 0.01 18.22 -1.21
N ASN A 340 -0.09 17.39 -2.25
CA ASN A 340 -1.33 17.20 -3.01
C ASN A 340 -2.41 16.51 -2.18
N MET A 341 -2.04 15.52 -1.36
CA MET A 341 -2.96 14.88 -0.42
C MET A 341 -3.58 15.91 0.53
N VAL A 342 -2.78 16.78 1.16
CA VAL A 342 -3.32 17.82 2.06
C VAL A 342 -4.26 18.77 1.33
N ARG A 343 -3.97 19.08 0.06
CA ARG A 343 -4.78 19.96 -0.79
C ARG A 343 -6.10 19.32 -1.22
N GLY A 344 -6.06 18.04 -1.56
CA GLY A 344 -7.13 17.29 -2.18
C GLY A 344 -8.12 16.64 -1.21
N SER A 345 -7.64 16.02 -0.13
CA SER A 345 -8.46 15.19 0.79
C SER A 345 -9.50 15.99 1.58
N GLY A 346 -9.43 17.32 1.52
CA GLY A 346 -10.39 18.17 2.17
C GLY A 346 -10.47 17.93 3.67
N LEU A 347 -9.41 17.58 4.40
CA LEU A 347 -9.36 17.45 5.88
C LEU A 347 -10.43 16.55 6.55
N ASP A 348 -11.33 15.91 5.81
CA ASP A 348 -12.43 15.11 6.36
C ASP A 348 -12.03 13.62 6.52
N ASP A 349 -10.90 13.19 5.94
CA ASP A 349 -10.31 11.85 6.03
C ASP A 349 -8.84 11.95 6.54
N PRO A 350 -8.29 10.95 7.27
CA PRO A 350 -7.73 11.11 8.59
C PRO A 350 -6.39 11.84 8.53
N ALA A 351 -6.27 12.91 9.32
CA ALA A 351 -5.01 13.62 9.57
C ALA A 351 -3.83 12.66 9.86
N ALA A 352 -4.11 11.49 10.44
CA ALA A 352 -3.13 10.43 10.70
C ALA A 352 -2.37 9.95 9.46
N HIS A 353 -3.01 9.81 8.29
CA HIS A 353 -2.31 9.34 7.08
C HIS A 353 -1.41 10.41 6.52
N VAL A 354 -1.89 11.65 6.45
CA VAL A 354 -1.07 12.79 6.05
C VAL A 354 0.12 12.95 6.99
N GLU A 355 -0.13 12.82 8.29
CA GLU A 355 0.89 12.90 9.33
C GLU A 355 1.96 11.82 9.13
N ALA A 356 1.53 10.57 8.95
CA ALA A 356 2.45 9.46 8.73
C ALA A 356 3.21 9.60 7.40
N MET A 357 2.58 10.10 6.34
CA MET A 357 3.23 10.31 5.05
C MET A 357 4.28 11.41 5.10
N GLY A 358 3.95 12.50 5.77
CA GLY A 358 4.93 13.54 6.01
C GLY A 358 6.03 13.05 6.94
N MET A 359 5.74 12.20 7.94
CA MET A 359 6.78 11.55 8.73
C MET A 359 7.71 10.70 7.89
N ALA A 360 7.19 9.89 6.98
CA ALA A 360 8.00 9.09 6.07
C ALA A 360 8.89 10.00 5.20
N ALA A 361 8.31 11.06 4.62
CA ALA A 361 9.04 12.00 3.80
C ALA A 361 10.15 12.73 4.57
N VAL A 362 9.87 13.14 5.80
CA VAL A 362 10.85 13.81 6.67
C VAL A 362 11.93 12.82 7.13
N THR A 363 11.58 11.56 7.40
CA THR A 363 12.54 10.52 7.80
C THR A 363 13.51 10.20 6.67
N ILE A 364 12.99 10.02 5.45
CA ILE A 364 13.80 9.84 4.24
C ILE A 364 14.71 11.05 4.03
N SER A 365 14.20 12.27 4.22
CA SER A 365 15.01 13.49 4.13
C SER A 365 16.17 13.50 5.13
N ARG A 366 15.88 13.16 6.40
CA ARG A 366 16.90 13.07 7.45
C ARG A 366 17.98 12.08 7.07
N GLN A 367 17.59 10.88 6.64
CA GLN A 367 18.54 9.81 6.30
C GLN A 367 19.41 10.16 5.10
N LEU A 368 18.83 10.79 4.08
CA LEU A 368 19.58 11.26 2.92
C LEU A 368 20.64 12.30 3.31
N LEU A 369 20.37 13.14 4.32
CA LEU A 369 21.30 14.11 4.89
C LEU A 369 22.31 13.50 5.88
N GLU A 370 21.91 12.45 6.60
CA GLU A 370 22.70 11.76 7.62
C GLU A 370 23.51 10.57 7.10
N ASP A 371 23.52 10.31 5.79
CA ASP A 371 24.27 9.21 5.18
C ASP A 371 25.79 9.41 5.37
N LYS A 372 26.29 9.05 6.56
CA LYS A 372 27.68 9.21 7.03
C LYS A 372 28.70 8.41 6.23
N ARG A 373 28.23 7.49 5.35
CA ARG A 373 29.11 6.64 4.54
C ARG A 373 29.84 7.44 3.46
N ARG A 374 29.38 8.64 3.11
CA ARG A 374 30.07 9.53 2.17
C ARG A 374 30.78 10.65 2.90
N ARG A 375 32.09 10.80 2.61
CA ARG A 375 32.88 11.97 3.01
C ARG A 375 32.43 13.24 2.27
N ASP A 376 31.69 13.09 1.17
CA ASP A 376 31.25 14.19 0.32
C ASP A 376 29.80 14.59 0.62
N ALA A 377 29.63 15.59 1.49
CA ALA A 377 28.35 16.25 1.77
C ALA A 377 27.65 16.76 0.48
N LEU A 378 28.42 17.06 -0.57
CA LEU A 378 27.89 17.50 -1.86
C LEU A 378 27.04 16.41 -2.53
N ALA A 379 27.52 15.17 -2.52
CA ALA A 379 26.81 14.03 -3.12
C ALA A 379 25.59 13.58 -2.29
N ALA A 380 25.49 14.02 -1.03
CA ALA A 380 24.30 13.81 -0.20
C ALA A 380 23.17 14.80 -0.56
N ALA A 381 23.52 16.00 -1.05
CA ALA A 381 22.58 17.00 -1.54
C ALA A 381 22.15 16.75 -3.00
N GLU A 382 22.95 16.02 -3.78
CA GLU A 382 22.59 15.57 -5.13
C GLU A 382 21.34 14.67 -5.09
N GLY A 383 20.24 15.15 -5.67
CA GLY A 383 18.95 14.44 -5.74
C GLY A 383 17.90 14.89 -4.72
N MET A 384 18.20 15.89 -3.88
CA MET A 384 17.21 16.53 -3.01
C MET A 384 17.15 18.03 -3.28
N ARG A 385 15.95 18.55 -3.52
CA ARG A 385 15.71 19.99 -3.59
C ARG A 385 15.47 20.53 -2.19
N ALA A 386 16.28 21.51 -1.78
CA ALA A 386 16.16 22.11 -0.46
C ALA A 386 14.78 22.75 -0.21
N GLN A 387 14.15 23.23 -1.28
CA GLN A 387 12.80 23.79 -1.25
C GLN A 387 11.75 22.76 -0.86
N ASP A 388 11.88 21.53 -1.34
CA ASP A 388 10.92 20.46 -1.06
C ASP A 388 10.98 20.05 0.42
N LEU A 389 12.18 20.01 1.01
CA LEU A 389 12.37 19.78 2.45
C LEU A 389 11.68 20.87 3.30
N ILE A 390 11.90 22.15 2.98
CA ILE A 390 11.28 23.25 3.74
C ILE A 390 9.76 23.27 3.56
N ALA A 391 9.27 23.05 2.33
CA ALA A 391 7.84 23.00 2.07
C ALA A 391 7.16 21.86 2.85
N LEU A 392 7.80 20.70 2.91
CA LEU A 392 7.35 19.56 3.71
C LEU A 392 7.35 19.88 5.20
N LEU A 393 8.45 20.41 5.76
CA LEU A 393 8.51 20.79 7.17
C LEU A 393 7.44 21.82 7.53
N ALA A 394 7.26 22.84 6.69
CA ALA A 394 6.25 23.87 6.87
C ALA A 394 4.82 23.29 6.86
N LEU A 395 4.54 22.35 5.95
CA LEU A 395 3.28 21.62 5.90
C LEU A 395 3.03 20.82 7.19
N MET A 396 4.04 20.11 7.68
CA MET A 396 3.96 19.34 8.92
C MET A 396 3.65 20.23 10.13
N LEU A 397 4.27 21.41 10.21
CA LEU A 397 3.97 22.40 11.24
C LEU A 397 2.53 22.88 11.13
N ASP A 398 2.05 23.18 9.92
CA ASP A 398 0.67 23.59 9.69
C ASP A 398 -0.32 22.49 10.12
N LEU A 399 -0.02 21.21 9.87
CA LEU A 399 -0.83 20.08 10.32
C LEU A 399 -0.87 19.92 11.84
N ILE A 400 0.25 20.11 12.54
CA ILE A 400 0.27 20.16 14.03
C ILE A 400 -0.67 21.25 14.52
N THR A 401 -0.69 22.41 13.85
CA THR A 401 -1.52 23.54 14.28
C THR A 401 -3.01 23.24 14.13
N LEU A 402 -3.39 22.50 13.09
CA LEU A 402 -4.78 22.06 12.88
C LEU A 402 -5.21 21.00 13.88
N SER A 403 -4.35 19.99 14.11
CA SER A 403 -4.65 18.89 15.02
C SER A 403 -4.72 19.33 16.49
N SER A 404 -4.17 20.51 16.80
CA SER A 404 -4.21 21.16 18.12
C SER A 404 -5.49 21.97 18.38
N SER A 405 -6.40 22.04 17.41
CA SER A 405 -7.70 22.67 17.60
C SER A 405 -8.65 21.76 18.42
N PRO A 406 -9.22 22.23 19.55
CA PRO A 406 -10.11 21.43 20.39
C PRO A 406 -11.34 20.87 19.67
N SER A 407 -11.75 21.49 18.56
CA SER A 407 -12.87 21.01 17.73
C SER A 407 -12.54 19.73 16.94
N VAL A 408 -11.27 19.50 16.63
CA VAL A 408 -10.81 18.30 15.90
C VAL A 408 -10.64 17.12 16.86
N GLU A 409 -10.27 17.41 18.11
CA GLU A 409 -10.00 16.38 19.13
C GLU A 409 -11.24 15.54 19.48
N LYS A 410 -12.42 16.17 19.52
CA LYS A 410 -13.70 15.47 19.75
C LYS A 410 -14.09 14.51 18.62
N SER A 411 -13.54 14.68 17.42
CA SER A 411 -13.83 13.82 16.28
C SER A 411 -12.88 12.60 16.19
N ILE A 412 -11.83 12.54 17.02
CA ILE A 412 -10.79 11.50 16.97
C ILE A 412 -10.91 10.51 18.15
N GLU A 413 -12.05 10.42 18.83
CA GLU A 413 -12.28 9.46 19.94
C GLU A 413 -12.44 7.98 19.47
N GLY A 414 -11.74 7.57 18.41
CA GLY A 414 -11.66 6.20 17.92
C GLY A 414 -10.49 5.38 18.51
N PRO A 415 -10.48 4.05 18.32
CA PRO A 415 -9.49 3.13 18.89
C PRO A 415 -8.04 3.29 18.36
N SER A 416 -7.80 4.19 17.39
CA SER A 416 -6.47 4.48 16.84
C SER A 416 -5.64 5.46 17.71
N LYS A 417 -5.59 5.23 19.03
CA LYS A 417 -4.82 6.06 19.98
C LYS A 417 -3.31 5.73 20.03
N THR A 418 -2.85 4.69 19.34
CA THR A 418 -1.54 4.08 19.56
C THR A 418 -0.38 4.74 18.82
N ILE A 419 -0.61 5.43 17.69
CA ILE A 419 0.42 6.32 17.11
C ILE A 419 0.26 7.67 17.80
N GLY A 420 0.87 7.79 18.97
CA GLY A 420 0.70 8.96 19.84
C GLY A 420 1.17 10.24 19.16
N LYS A 421 0.33 11.29 19.21
CA LYS A 421 0.66 12.65 18.78
C LYS A 421 1.97 13.17 19.41
N GLU A 422 2.35 12.64 20.57
CA GLU A 422 3.60 12.91 21.29
C GLU A 422 4.85 12.44 20.52
N GLY A 423 4.73 11.39 19.69
CA GLY A 423 5.83 10.92 18.86
C GLY A 423 6.18 11.88 17.72
N PHE A 424 5.20 12.63 17.22
CA PHE A 424 5.32 13.45 16.01
C PHE A 424 6.13 14.72 16.25
N THR A 425 5.75 15.50 17.27
CA THR A 425 6.43 16.74 17.68
C THR A 425 7.88 16.47 18.10
N CYS A 426 8.10 15.39 18.84
CA CYS A 426 9.44 14.92 19.22
C CYS A 426 10.27 14.61 17.97
N HIS A 427 9.75 13.82 17.04
CA HIS A 427 10.46 13.50 15.79
C HIS A 427 10.81 14.74 14.97
N LEU A 428 9.85 15.66 14.78
CA LEU A 428 10.09 16.87 14.01
C LEU A 428 11.17 17.75 14.66
N THR A 429 11.19 17.82 15.99
CA THR A 429 12.25 18.51 16.75
C THR A 429 13.61 17.87 16.52
N VAL A 430 13.69 16.53 16.60
CA VAL A 430 14.92 15.78 16.32
C VAL A 430 15.42 16.06 14.90
N ILE A 431 14.52 16.04 13.91
CA ILE A 431 14.90 16.27 12.51
C ILE A 431 15.36 17.71 12.30
N LEU A 432 14.61 18.71 12.78
CA LEU A 432 15.02 20.11 12.68
C LEU A 432 16.38 20.36 13.34
N SER A 433 16.61 19.78 14.51
CA SER A 433 17.89 19.86 15.23
C SER A 433 19.02 19.19 14.46
N SER A 434 18.74 18.07 13.79
CA SER A 434 19.70 17.32 12.97
C SER A 434 20.06 18.09 11.70
N VAL A 435 19.07 18.65 11.00
CA VAL A 435 19.27 19.56 9.86
C VAL A 435 20.14 20.73 10.30
N VAL A 436 19.78 21.44 11.38
CA VAL A 436 20.56 22.55 11.93
C VAL A 436 22.01 22.15 12.21
N SER A 437 22.22 21.02 12.88
CA SER A 437 23.55 20.56 13.26
C SER A 437 24.38 20.16 12.05
N ASN A 438 23.77 19.51 11.05
CA ASN A 438 24.44 19.10 9.82
C ASN A 438 24.78 20.30 8.93
N LEU A 439 23.88 21.28 8.80
CA LEU A 439 24.14 22.51 8.04
C LEU A 439 25.33 23.30 8.60
N LYS A 440 25.59 23.23 9.91
CA LYS A 440 26.78 23.86 10.52
C LYS A 440 28.08 23.12 10.24
N ARG A 441 28.02 21.79 10.10
CA ARG A 441 29.19 20.92 9.93
C ARG A 441 29.58 20.74 8.48
N GLN A 442 28.61 20.79 7.59
CA GLN A 442 28.82 20.58 6.17
C GLN A 442 28.99 21.95 5.51
N HIS A 443 30.11 22.14 4.80
CA HIS A 443 30.19 23.07 3.68
C HIS A 443 29.29 22.52 2.55
N ALA A 444 27.99 22.35 2.82
CA ALA A 444 27.01 22.01 1.82
C ALA A 444 27.21 22.94 0.63
N ALA A 445 26.98 22.43 -0.59
CA ALA A 445 27.04 23.25 -1.80
C ALA A 445 26.30 24.55 -1.50
N LYS A 446 26.99 25.69 -1.59
CA LYS A 446 26.45 27.01 -1.30
C LYS A 446 25.06 27.21 -1.94
N SER A 447 24.85 26.65 -3.14
CA SER A 447 23.57 26.61 -3.84
C SER A 447 22.44 25.92 -3.06
N PHE A 448 22.68 24.78 -2.41
CA PHE A 448 21.67 24.10 -1.60
C PHE A 448 21.27 24.95 -0.38
N LEU A 449 22.23 25.61 0.28
CA LEU A 449 21.96 26.53 1.38
C LEU A 449 21.19 27.78 0.93
N ASP A 450 21.57 28.34 -0.22
CA ASP A 450 20.88 29.47 -0.83
C ASP A 450 19.43 29.11 -1.16
N ASP A 451 19.20 27.93 -1.74
CA ASP A 451 17.87 27.38 -2.03
C ASP A 451 17.04 27.14 -0.76
N LEU A 452 17.66 26.54 0.26
CA LEU A 452 17.03 26.29 1.55
C LEU A 452 16.61 27.61 2.20
N LYS A 453 17.51 28.60 2.21
CA LYS A 453 17.24 29.94 2.72
C LYS A 453 16.12 30.62 1.93
N ALA A 454 16.16 30.56 0.60
CA ALA A 454 15.14 31.17 -0.26
C ALA A 454 13.75 30.61 0.05
N GLN A 455 13.61 29.28 0.14
CA GLN A 455 12.32 28.68 0.52
C GLN A 455 11.94 28.99 1.97
N LEU A 456 12.89 28.97 2.89
CA LEU A 456 12.61 29.26 4.29
C LEU A 456 12.10 30.69 4.47
N ARG A 457 12.58 31.67 3.69
CA ARG A 457 11.96 33.00 3.68
C ARG A 457 10.47 32.92 3.37
N ILE A 458 10.06 32.10 2.41
CA ILE A 458 8.64 31.99 2.06
C ILE A 458 7.82 31.43 3.23
N ASP A 459 8.33 30.38 3.89
CA ASP A 459 7.53 29.54 4.78
C ASP A 459 7.72 29.76 6.28
N TRP A 460 8.85 30.32 6.68
CA TRP A 460 9.29 30.35 8.08
C TRP A 460 8.35 31.08 9.01
N TRP A 461 8.13 32.37 8.75
CA TRP A 461 7.27 33.19 9.58
C TRP A 461 5.80 32.73 9.59
N PRO A 462 5.14 32.43 8.45
CA PRO A 462 3.76 31.98 8.48
C PRO A 462 3.58 30.69 9.30
N SER A 463 4.47 29.70 9.15
CA SER A 463 4.43 28.46 9.97
C SER A 463 4.71 28.75 11.45
N TYR A 464 5.71 29.60 11.77
CA TYR A 464 5.99 30.00 13.14
C TYR A 464 4.80 30.70 13.81
N ARG A 465 4.17 31.64 13.10
CA ARG A 465 2.97 32.34 13.58
C ARG A 465 1.80 31.39 13.78
N ALA A 466 1.62 30.41 12.90
CA ALA A 466 0.60 29.37 13.08
C ALA A 466 0.86 28.58 14.36
N LEU A 467 2.11 28.14 14.61
CA LEU A 467 2.49 27.42 15.83
C LEU A 467 2.23 28.26 17.08
N GLN A 468 2.62 29.53 17.07
CA GLN A 468 2.34 30.45 18.18
C GLN A 468 0.84 30.56 18.48
N ALA A 469 0.01 30.63 17.43
CA ALA A 469 -1.44 30.70 17.59
C ALA A 469 -2.00 29.39 18.15
N ALA A 470 -1.51 28.24 17.70
CA ALA A 470 -1.89 26.93 18.20
C ALA A 470 -1.48 26.74 19.67
N HIS A 471 -0.22 27.06 20.02
CA HIS A 471 0.29 27.02 21.38
C HIS A 471 -0.55 27.86 22.35
N LYS A 472 -0.87 29.11 21.97
CA LYS A 472 -1.72 30.00 22.77
C LYS A 472 -3.15 29.49 22.93
N ALA A 473 -3.64 28.69 21.97
CA ALA A 473 -4.98 28.12 22.03
C ALA A 473 -5.07 26.86 22.92
N LEU A 474 -3.94 26.22 23.26
CA LEU A 474 -3.92 25.07 24.15
C LEU A 474 -4.33 25.48 25.58
N PRO A 475 -5.20 24.73 26.28
CA PRO A 475 -5.54 25.00 27.67
C PRO A 475 -4.31 24.94 28.60
N LEU A 476 -4.37 25.67 29.72
CA LEU A 476 -3.33 25.66 30.76
C LEU A 476 -3.44 24.46 31.74
N SER A 477 -4.29 23.47 31.45
CA SER A 477 -4.51 22.36 32.37
C SER A 477 -3.37 21.33 32.30
N LYS A 478 -3.21 20.54 33.37
CA LYS A 478 -2.18 19.50 33.47
C LYS A 478 -2.22 18.51 32.30
N ALA A 479 -3.42 18.24 31.75
CA ALA A 479 -3.61 17.35 30.61
C ALA A 479 -2.97 17.82 29.30
N TYR A 480 -2.62 19.11 29.17
CA TYR A 480 -2.00 19.67 27.96
C TYR A 480 -0.56 20.14 28.19
N ARG A 481 0.03 19.84 29.35
CA ARG A 481 1.39 20.28 29.70
C ARG A 481 2.41 19.77 28.69
N ASP A 482 2.40 18.46 28.42
CA ASP A 482 3.39 17.82 27.55
C ASP A 482 3.24 18.33 26.11
N ARG A 483 2.00 18.47 25.63
CA ARG A 483 1.72 19.05 24.31
C ARG A 483 2.18 20.50 24.16
N ARG A 484 2.05 21.31 25.22
CA ARG A 484 2.57 22.70 25.22
C ARG A 484 4.09 22.72 25.15
N HIS A 485 4.75 21.89 25.95
CA HIS A 485 6.20 21.73 25.93
C HIS A 485 6.71 21.28 24.55
N ASP A 486 6.01 20.33 23.93
CA ASP A 486 6.31 19.88 22.58
C ASP A 486 6.16 21.00 21.53
N CYS A 487 5.07 21.77 21.61
CA CYS A 487 4.89 22.92 20.73
C CYS A 487 6.00 23.97 20.93
N GLU A 488 6.39 24.24 22.18
CA GLU A 488 7.50 25.14 22.51
C GLU A 488 8.83 24.64 21.94
N SER A 489 9.08 23.33 22.05
CA SER A 489 10.29 22.68 21.53
C SER A 489 10.37 22.80 20.01
N VAL A 490 9.28 22.48 19.31
CA VAL A 490 9.19 22.60 17.85
C VAL A 490 9.32 24.07 17.41
N MET A 491 8.67 24.99 18.10
CA MET A 491 8.79 26.44 17.84
C MET A 491 10.24 26.92 18.01
N GLY A 492 10.92 26.48 19.08
CA GLY A 492 12.32 26.80 19.34
C GLY A 492 13.24 26.28 18.23
N ALA A 493 13.07 25.02 17.83
CA ALA A 493 13.85 24.41 16.74
C ALA A 493 13.62 25.12 15.39
N TRP A 494 12.37 25.49 15.08
CA TRP A 494 12.04 26.22 13.85
C TRP A 494 12.60 27.64 13.84
N LEU A 495 12.55 28.35 14.96
CA LEU A 495 13.16 29.68 15.11
C LEU A 495 14.68 29.59 14.95
N GLN A 496 15.30 28.61 15.58
CA GLN A 496 16.75 28.37 15.51
C GLN A 496 17.19 28.05 14.07
N LEU A 497 16.42 27.25 13.32
CA LEU A 497 16.70 26.98 11.91
C LEU A 497 16.76 28.28 11.09
N GLY A 498 15.76 29.16 11.21
CA GLY A 498 15.73 30.44 10.52
C GLY A 498 16.91 31.34 10.90
N SER A 499 17.20 31.47 12.19
CA SER A 499 18.33 32.26 12.69
C SER A 499 19.67 31.77 12.14
N ASN A 500 19.89 30.44 12.11
CA ASN A 500 21.12 29.87 11.56
C ASN A 500 21.32 30.14 10.06
N LEU A 501 20.25 30.40 9.32
CA LEU A 501 20.29 30.77 7.90
C LEU A 501 20.31 32.30 7.68
N GLY A 502 20.41 33.07 8.77
CA GLY A 502 20.44 34.52 8.76
C GLY A 502 19.08 35.14 8.44
N LEU A 503 17.99 34.52 8.91
CA LEU A 503 16.67 35.15 8.93
C LEU A 503 16.48 35.88 10.26
N ASP A 504 16.06 37.14 10.17
CA ASP A 504 15.71 37.97 11.32
C ASP A 504 14.21 37.94 11.56
N LEU A 505 13.81 37.72 12.82
CA LEU A 505 12.41 37.52 13.19
C LEU A 505 11.55 38.76 12.88
N ASP A 506 12.04 39.94 13.27
CA ASP A 506 11.31 41.20 13.11
C ASP A 506 11.21 41.60 11.63
N ALA A 507 12.29 41.42 10.87
CA ALA A 507 12.31 41.68 9.44
C ALA A 507 11.35 40.77 8.68
N GLU A 508 11.33 39.48 8.98
CA GLU A 508 10.45 38.52 8.32
C GLU A 508 8.98 38.70 8.73
N GLN A 509 8.70 39.07 9.99
CA GLN A 509 7.36 39.47 10.42
C GLN A 509 6.85 40.69 9.63
N LYS A 510 7.67 41.75 9.51
CA LYS A 510 7.32 42.96 8.74
C LYS A 510 7.12 42.64 7.27
N ARG A 511 8.03 41.86 6.66
CA ARG A 511 7.91 41.43 5.26
C ARG A 511 6.62 40.66 5.02
N HIS A 512 6.33 39.65 5.85
CA HIS A 512 5.11 38.89 5.73
C HIS A 512 3.85 39.75 5.95
N GLY A 513 3.90 40.73 6.85
CA GLY A 513 2.81 41.70 7.03
C GLY A 513 2.49 42.46 5.75
N ARG A 514 3.53 42.93 5.02
CA ARG A 514 3.37 43.58 3.71
C ARG A 514 2.80 42.63 2.66
N ASP A 515 3.29 41.39 2.64
CA ASP A 515 2.89 40.40 1.64
C ASP A 515 1.51 39.78 1.90
N ALA A 516 0.99 39.86 3.12
CA ALA A 516 -0.27 39.21 3.51
C ALA A 516 -1.46 39.65 2.66
N ALA A 517 -1.46 40.89 2.15
CA ALA A 517 -2.50 41.41 1.25
C ALA A 517 -2.50 40.73 -0.14
N ARG A 518 -1.39 40.08 -0.52
CA ARG A 518 -1.17 39.46 -1.84
C ARG A 518 -1.24 37.94 -1.81
N ARG A 519 -1.66 37.34 -0.69
CA ARG A 519 -1.74 35.89 -0.52
C ARG A 519 -3.13 35.46 -0.11
N CYS A 520 -3.49 34.22 -0.45
CA CYS A 520 -4.70 33.63 0.08
C CYS A 520 -4.54 33.31 1.57
N LEU A 521 -5.54 33.63 2.39
CA LEU A 521 -5.50 33.32 3.83
C LEU A 521 -5.66 31.82 4.13
N TRP A 522 -6.30 31.07 3.22
CA TRP A 522 -6.49 29.63 3.40
C TRP A 522 -5.17 28.88 3.28
N PHE A 523 -4.64 28.37 4.39
CA PHE A 523 -3.25 27.90 4.45
C PHE A 523 -2.90 26.73 3.53
N ILE A 524 -3.89 25.89 3.17
CA ILE A 524 -3.72 24.78 2.22
C ILE A 524 -3.67 25.27 0.77
N CYS A 525 -4.14 26.49 0.48
CA CYS A 525 -4.13 27.04 -0.87
C CYS A 525 -2.68 27.17 -1.41
N PRO A 526 -2.39 26.78 -2.66
CA PRO A 526 -1.09 27.04 -3.28
C PRO A 526 -0.67 28.52 -3.23
N HIS A 527 -1.63 29.44 -3.33
CA HIS A 527 -1.42 30.89 -3.25
C HIS A 527 -1.34 31.44 -1.81
N HIS A 528 -1.30 30.57 -0.79
CA HIS A 528 -1.08 31.02 0.59
C HIS A 528 0.36 31.40 0.85
N ARG A 529 1.28 30.65 0.26
CA ARG A 529 2.73 30.84 0.42
C ARG A 529 3.34 31.58 -0.76
N ALA A 530 2.81 31.37 -1.98
CA ALA A 530 3.24 32.09 -3.18
C ALA A 530 2.49 33.42 -3.36
N THR A 531 3.23 34.47 -3.72
CA THR A 531 2.67 35.71 -4.26
C THR A 531 2.56 35.59 -5.77
N ASP A 532 1.36 35.79 -6.30
CA ASP A 532 1.11 35.84 -7.73
C ASP A 532 0.41 37.17 -8.02
N ASP A 533 1.16 38.12 -8.61
CA ASP A 533 0.65 39.46 -8.90
C ASP A 533 -0.45 39.44 -9.97
N SER A 534 -0.60 38.35 -10.73
CA SER A 534 -1.70 38.17 -11.68
C SER A 534 -3.02 37.76 -11.00
N LEU A 535 -2.95 37.25 -9.77
CA LEU A 535 -4.11 36.70 -9.08
C LEU A 535 -4.91 37.77 -8.34
N LYS A 536 -6.13 38.03 -8.81
CA LYS A 536 -7.06 38.94 -8.13
C LYS A 536 -7.68 38.29 -6.89
N LEU A 537 -7.25 38.71 -5.70
CA LEU A 537 -7.77 38.21 -4.44
C LEU A 537 -9.03 38.96 -3.96
N SER A 538 -10.07 38.21 -3.60
CA SER A 538 -11.28 38.75 -2.98
C SER A 538 -11.09 38.98 -1.47
N SER A 539 -11.45 40.16 -0.97
CA SER A 539 -11.53 40.43 0.47
C SER A 539 -12.74 39.76 1.11
N CYS A 540 -12.59 39.30 2.35
CA CYS A 540 -13.70 38.90 3.18
C CYS A 540 -14.63 40.09 3.41
N LYS A 541 -15.91 39.96 3.03
CA LYS A 541 -16.91 41.02 3.22
C LYS A 541 -17.17 41.39 4.68
N GLY A 542 -16.78 40.53 5.64
CA GLY A 542 -16.97 40.77 7.06
C GLY A 542 -15.89 41.65 7.68
N CYS A 543 -14.61 41.25 7.59
CA CYS A 543 -13.50 41.96 8.21
C CYS A 543 -12.65 42.79 7.24
N GLY A 544 -12.74 42.59 5.92
CA GLY A 544 -11.89 43.26 4.93
C GLY A 544 -10.45 42.75 4.86
N ASP A 545 -9.89 42.31 5.99
CA ASP A 545 -8.49 41.92 6.15
C ASP A 545 -8.12 40.61 5.44
N ALA A 546 -9.00 39.61 5.50
CA ALA A 546 -8.73 38.29 4.92
C ALA A 546 -8.91 38.32 3.40
N ARG A 547 -7.95 37.75 2.67
CA ARG A 547 -7.93 37.68 1.19
C ARG A 547 -8.02 36.24 0.72
N TYR A 548 -8.76 35.97 -0.35
CA TYR A 548 -8.91 34.61 -0.89
C TYR A 548 -8.81 34.61 -2.41
N CYS A 549 -8.20 33.58 -2.98
CA CYS A 549 -8.15 33.38 -4.43
C CYS A 549 -9.50 33.01 -5.04
N GLY A 550 -10.49 32.65 -4.21
CA GLY A 550 -11.85 32.36 -4.65
C GLY A 550 -12.76 31.93 -3.51
N ARG A 551 -14.05 31.76 -3.84
CA ARG A 551 -15.11 31.42 -2.87
C ARG A 551 -14.88 30.07 -2.18
N ASN A 552 -14.26 29.11 -2.86
CA ASN A 552 -13.95 27.79 -2.29
C ASN A 552 -12.96 27.90 -1.12
N CYS A 553 -11.86 28.65 -1.28
CA CYS A 553 -10.89 28.87 -0.22
C CYS A 553 -11.51 29.65 0.96
N GLN A 554 -12.33 30.67 0.67
CA GLN A 554 -13.07 31.40 1.71
C GLN A 554 -14.00 30.47 2.50
N LYS A 555 -14.78 29.61 1.84
CA LYS A 555 -15.69 28.66 2.50
C LYS A 555 -14.92 27.65 3.34
N ARG A 556 -13.81 27.09 2.83
CA ARG A 556 -12.96 26.15 3.56
C ARG A 556 -12.34 26.80 4.80
N ASP A 557 -11.80 28.00 4.67
CA ASP A 557 -11.23 28.75 5.80
C ASP A 557 -12.29 29.16 6.84
N TRP A 558 -13.48 29.51 6.38
CA TRP A 558 -14.62 29.82 7.24
C TRP A 558 -15.02 28.64 8.13
N ILE A 559 -15.10 27.44 7.54
CA ILE A 559 -15.54 26.22 8.23
C ILE A 559 -14.40 25.61 9.04
N LYS A 560 -13.22 25.43 8.41
CA LYS A 560 -12.12 24.62 8.95
C LYS A 560 -10.95 25.46 9.48
N GLY A 561 -10.65 26.59 8.85
CA GLY A 561 -9.54 27.47 9.26
C GLY A 561 -9.84 28.37 10.47
N GLY A 562 -11.06 28.28 11.01
CA GLY A 562 -11.48 29.05 12.18
C GLY A 562 -11.70 30.53 11.90
N HIS A 563 -11.71 30.96 10.64
CA HIS A 563 -11.93 32.36 10.28
C HIS A 563 -13.28 32.87 10.79
N LYS A 564 -14.31 32.02 10.83
CA LYS A 564 -15.63 32.36 11.41
C LYS A 564 -15.54 32.95 12.83
N LYS A 565 -14.59 32.48 13.66
CA LYS A 565 -14.40 32.97 15.04
C LYS A 565 -13.64 34.30 15.10
N LYS A 566 -12.78 34.55 14.10
CA LYS A 566 -11.90 35.74 14.03
C LYS A 566 -12.56 36.90 13.26
N CYS A 567 -13.48 36.58 12.36
CA CYS A 567 -14.20 37.55 11.56
C CYS A 567 -15.11 38.40 12.46
N ARG A 568 -14.61 39.55 12.89
CA ARG A 568 -15.40 40.61 13.52
C ARG A 568 -16.27 41.23 12.43
N ARG A 569 -17.39 40.59 12.10
CA ARG A 569 -18.41 41.22 11.28
C ARG A 569 -18.76 42.52 12.00
N ILE A 570 -18.54 43.66 11.33
CA ILE A 570 -19.08 44.94 11.80
C ILE A 570 -20.55 44.65 12.07
N LYS A 571 -20.97 44.65 13.34
CA LYS A 571 -22.38 44.60 13.69
C LYS A 571 -22.94 45.87 13.08
N GLY A 572 -23.55 45.74 11.92
CA GLY A 572 -24.43 46.76 11.35
C GLY A 572 -25.64 46.90 12.24
#